data_AF-A0AAV1Q7F7-F1
#
_entry.id   AF-A0AAV1Q7F7-F1
#
_cell.length_a   1.000
_cell.length_b   1.000
_cell.length_c   1.000
_cell.angle_alpha   90.00
_cell.angle_beta   90.00
_cell.angle_gamma   90.00
#
_symmetry.space_group_name_H-M   'P 1'
#
loop_
_entity.id
_entity.type
_entity.pdbx_description
1 polymer ?
#
loop_
_entity_poly.entity_id
_entity_poly.type
_entity_poly.pdbx_seq_one_letter_code
_entity_poly.pdbx_strand_id
1 'polypeptide(L)'
;MYSTKKIQKATNTNNPPEENQLDKDAEAARIQSDILKDLKETEQLKERLMKVTESTTEIRTKMDAEELRNAENVRYENRAMEAANHCLSRRKQLEERCERLETFARRNNLRIRWVPQGSEGNDIVGFVKKLIKEELGVQDEILIERAQRANGQRTEDNNPPRSIVVCVQNYHMKQTVLQAARAKKDIQVNNHRIYFDVDFTTKVYKERAKYRKVRKQLEKRQIKSYILFPAKLKIFASDGKFKVFDDLKAAAEGLREYGINMEIPSEETYCCCSLNWDKVM
;
A
#
# COMPACT_ATOMS: atom_id res chain seq x y z
N MET A 1 -117.66 74.16 -0.62
CA MET A 1 -118.14 73.62 -1.90
C MET A 1 -117.12 72.59 -2.36
N TYR A 2 -117.57 71.40 -2.75
CA TYR A 2 -116.82 70.27 -3.29
C TYR A 2 -115.96 69.47 -2.28
N SER A 3 -116.29 68.24 -1.85
CA SER A 3 -116.89 67.04 -2.48
C SER A 3 -115.81 66.05 -2.91
N THR A 4 -115.90 64.85 -2.30
CA THR A 4 -115.68 63.51 -2.90
C THR A 4 -114.25 63.14 -3.32
N LYS A 5 -113.82 61.88 -3.35
CA LYS A 5 -114.41 60.57 -3.07
C LYS A 5 -113.23 59.60 -2.95
N LYS A 6 -113.41 58.60 -2.09
CA LYS A 6 -112.66 57.34 -2.08
C LYS A 6 -112.54 56.76 -3.49
N ILE A 7 -111.39 56.17 -3.81
CA ILE A 7 -111.35 54.93 -4.59
C ILE A 7 -110.38 53.98 -3.88
N GLN A 8 -110.97 53.03 -3.15
CA GLN A 8 -110.33 51.76 -2.86
C GLN A 8 -110.52 50.86 -4.08
N LYS A 9 -109.44 50.25 -4.56
CA LYS A 9 -109.49 48.93 -5.17
C LYS A 9 -108.34 48.11 -4.60
N ALA A 10 -108.70 47.22 -3.69
CA ALA A 10 -107.88 46.10 -3.32
C ALA A 10 -108.02 45.00 -4.38
N THR A 11 -106.91 44.41 -4.79
CA THR A 11 -106.86 43.03 -5.25
C THR A 11 -105.66 42.38 -4.62
N ASN A 12 -105.98 41.40 -3.77
CA ASN A 12 -105.11 40.55 -2.99
C ASN A 12 -104.55 39.43 -3.88
N THR A 13 -103.26 39.11 -3.75
CA THR A 13 -102.72 37.81 -4.15
C THR A 13 -101.71 37.36 -3.10
N ASN A 14 -102.06 36.25 -2.45
CA ASN A 14 -101.31 35.56 -1.40
C ASN A 14 -99.87 35.19 -1.81
N ASN A 15 -98.94 35.23 -0.85
CA ASN A 15 -97.80 34.31 -0.76
C ASN A 15 -97.49 34.00 0.73
N PRO A 16 -96.94 32.81 1.05
CA PRO A 16 -97.01 32.17 2.37
C PRO A 16 -95.74 32.43 3.23
N PRO A 17 -95.57 31.80 4.41
CA PRO A 17 -95.20 32.47 5.66
C PRO A 17 -93.74 32.98 5.72
N GLU A 18 -93.53 34.21 6.19
CA GLU A 18 -92.21 34.78 6.56
C GLU A 18 -91.71 34.23 7.91
N GLU A 19 -91.50 32.92 8.00
CA GLU A 19 -90.70 32.29 9.06
C GLU A 19 -89.35 31.85 8.46
N ASN A 20 -88.24 32.24 9.11
CA ASN A 20 -86.82 31.98 8.77
C ASN A 20 -86.09 32.91 7.77
N GLN A 21 -86.23 34.24 7.92
CA GLN A 21 -85.29 35.22 7.33
C GLN A 21 -84.17 35.61 8.32
N LEU A 22 -84.51 35.81 9.61
CA LEU A 22 -83.58 36.18 10.68
C LEU A 22 -82.49 35.12 10.97
N ASP A 23 -82.84 33.83 10.92
CA ASP A 23 -81.87 32.73 11.13
C ASP A 23 -80.90 32.59 9.96
N LYS A 24 -81.34 32.85 8.73
CA LYS A 24 -80.49 32.86 7.53
C LYS A 24 -79.53 34.05 7.53
N ASP A 25 -79.97 35.21 8.02
CA ASP A 25 -79.13 36.39 8.15
C ASP A 25 -78.07 36.22 9.25
N ALA A 26 -78.41 35.54 10.35
CA ALA A 26 -77.46 35.18 11.40
C ALA A 26 -76.42 34.15 10.94
N GLU A 27 -76.83 33.16 10.12
CA GLU A 27 -75.93 32.19 9.50
C GLU A 27 -75.01 32.85 8.45
N ALA A 28 -75.54 33.77 7.63
CA ALA A 28 -74.76 34.57 6.68
C ALA A 28 -73.71 35.45 7.39
N ALA A 29 -74.04 36.06 8.54
CA ALA A 29 -73.10 36.85 9.33
C ALA A 29 -71.97 36.00 9.94
N ARG A 30 -72.27 34.77 10.37
CA ARG A 30 -71.25 33.81 10.84
C ARG A 30 -70.29 33.42 9.71
N ILE A 31 -70.84 33.06 8.55
CA ILE A 31 -70.06 32.75 7.34
C ILE A 31 -69.18 33.93 6.94
N GLN A 32 -69.70 35.16 6.97
CA GLN A 32 -68.93 36.37 6.64
C GLN A 32 -67.78 36.62 7.62
N SER A 33 -67.99 36.37 8.92
CA SER A 33 -66.94 36.44 9.95
C SER A 33 -65.84 35.40 9.71
N ASP A 34 -66.21 34.16 9.37
CA ASP A 34 -65.25 33.09 9.16
C ASP A 34 -64.44 33.31 7.86
N ILE A 35 -65.08 33.79 6.79
CA ILE A 35 -64.38 34.24 5.57
C ILE A 35 -63.36 35.35 5.89
N LEU A 36 -63.71 36.31 6.75
CA LEU A 36 -62.79 37.38 7.17
C LEU A 36 -61.59 36.85 7.98
N LYS A 37 -61.76 35.78 8.77
CA LYS A 37 -60.64 35.12 9.47
C LYS A 37 -59.75 34.38 8.48
N ASP A 38 -60.34 33.60 7.59
CA ASP A 38 -59.61 32.86 6.55
C ASP A 38 -58.80 33.79 5.64
N LEU A 39 -59.35 34.97 5.30
CA LEU A 39 -58.63 36.00 4.54
C LEU A 39 -57.41 36.54 5.30
N LYS A 40 -57.51 36.75 6.62
CA LYS A 40 -56.36 37.17 7.43
C LYS A 40 -55.31 36.06 7.55
N GLU A 41 -55.74 34.81 7.69
CA GLU A 41 -54.84 33.66 7.75
C GLU A 41 -54.12 33.44 6.40
N THR A 42 -54.82 33.61 5.28
CA THR A 42 -54.22 33.51 3.94
C THR A 42 -53.22 34.63 3.66
N GLU A 43 -53.44 35.85 4.14
CA GLU A 43 -52.44 36.93 4.09
C GLU A 43 -51.19 36.61 4.92
N GLN A 44 -51.36 36.10 6.15
CA GLN A 44 -50.24 35.67 7.00
C GLN A 44 -49.45 34.51 6.37
N LEU A 45 -50.16 33.56 5.76
CA LEU A 45 -49.53 32.45 5.03
C LEU A 45 -48.73 32.97 3.83
N LYS A 46 -49.26 33.95 3.09
CA LYS A 46 -48.55 34.59 1.96
C LYS A 46 -47.26 35.26 2.41
N GLU A 47 -47.25 35.96 3.54
CA GLU A 47 -46.05 36.59 4.08
C GLU A 47 -44.99 35.56 4.50
N ARG A 48 -45.42 34.48 5.18
CA ARG A 48 -44.52 33.36 5.53
C ARG A 48 -43.96 32.69 4.28
N LEU A 49 -44.79 32.52 3.24
CA LEU A 49 -44.38 31.92 1.98
C LEU A 49 -43.32 32.78 1.27
N MET A 50 -43.48 34.12 1.27
CA MET A 50 -42.45 35.03 0.74
C MET A 50 -41.11 34.88 1.46
N LYS A 51 -41.11 34.86 2.80
CA LYS A 51 -39.88 34.66 3.60
C LYS A 51 -39.20 33.32 3.32
N VAL A 52 -40.00 32.26 3.15
CA VAL A 52 -39.47 30.94 2.75
C VAL A 52 -38.88 30.99 1.36
N THR A 53 -39.56 31.62 0.39
CA THR A 53 -39.02 31.73 -0.99
C THR A 53 -37.69 32.49 -1.01
N GLU A 54 -37.56 33.61 -0.29
CA GLU A 54 -36.31 34.36 -0.17
C GLU A 54 -35.20 33.49 0.44
N SER A 55 -35.47 32.85 1.58
CA SER A 55 -34.51 31.94 2.24
C SER A 55 -34.08 30.79 1.32
N THR A 56 -35.00 30.22 0.55
CA THR A 56 -34.67 29.14 -0.41
C THR A 56 -33.81 29.64 -1.57
N THR A 57 -34.02 30.87 -2.05
CA THR A 57 -33.15 31.46 -3.08
C THR A 57 -31.74 31.74 -2.55
N GLU A 58 -31.62 32.22 -1.32
CA GLU A 58 -30.32 32.42 -0.67
C GLU A 58 -29.56 31.11 -0.49
N ILE A 59 -30.23 30.08 0.03
CA ILE A 59 -29.63 28.74 0.20
C ILE A 59 -29.17 28.21 -1.16
N ARG A 60 -29.97 28.36 -2.21
CA ARG A 60 -29.61 27.93 -3.57
C ARG A 60 -28.33 28.62 -4.05
N THR A 61 -28.23 29.94 -3.91
CA THR A 61 -27.00 30.66 -4.33
C THR A 61 -25.76 30.25 -3.53
N LYS A 62 -25.90 29.97 -2.23
CA LYS A 62 -24.79 29.48 -1.39
C LYS A 62 -24.39 28.06 -1.79
N MET A 63 -25.37 27.21 -2.08
CA MET A 63 -25.16 25.84 -2.56
C MET A 63 -24.45 25.84 -3.91
N ASP A 64 -24.89 26.63 -4.89
CA ASP A 64 -24.23 26.75 -6.20
C ASP A 64 -22.77 27.21 -6.05
N ALA A 65 -22.51 28.17 -5.15
CA ALA A 65 -21.15 28.66 -4.87
C ALA A 65 -20.28 27.61 -4.16
N GLU A 66 -20.86 26.79 -3.29
CA GLU A 66 -20.17 25.70 -2.61
C GLU A 66 -19.89 24.52 -3.55
N GLU A 67 -20.82 24.18 -4.44
CA GLU A 67 -20.62 23.18 -5.49
C GLU A 67 -19.47 23.56 -6.42
N LEU A 68 -19.36 24.83 -6.82
CA LEU A 68 -18.23 25.33 -7.61
C LEU A 68 -16.89 25.18 -6.88
N ARG A 69 -16.84 25.58 -5.60
CA ARG A 69 -15.63 25.40 -4.77
C ARG A 69 -15.27 23.93 -4.59
N ASN A 70 -16.27 23.07 -4.37
CA ASN A 70 -16.05 21.65 -4.21
C ASN A 70 -15.54 21.03 -5.52
N ALA A 71 -16.07 21.43 -6.67
CA ALA A 71 -15.58 21.01 -7.97
C ALA A 71 -14.12 21.41 -8.20
N GLU A 72 -13.71 22.59 -7.77
CA GLU A 72 -12.30 23.03 -7.81
C GLU A 72 -11.42 22.20 -6.86
N ASN A 73 -11.86 22.00 -5.61
CA ASN A 73 -11.13 21.19 -4.63
C ASN A 73 -10.90 19.76 -5.14
N VAL A 74 -11.94 19.11 -5.68
CA VAL A 74 -11.83 17.77 -6.28
C VAL A 74 -10.82 17.77 -7.44
N ARG A 75 -10.77 18.83 -8.26
CA ARG A 75 -9.75 18.94 -9.32
C ARG A 75 -8.33 19.06 -8.74
N TYR A 76 -8.14 19.82 -7.67
CA TYR A 76 -6.85 19.93 -7.00
C TYR A 76 -6.43 18.61 -6.38
N GLU A 77 -7.34 17.92 -5.69
CA GLU A 77 -7.08 16.59 -5.10
C GLU A 77 -6.71 15.56 -6.16
N ASN A 78 -7.43 15.53 -7.28
CA ASN A 78 -7.12 14.62 -8.39
C ASN A 78 -5.72 14.89 -8.96
N ARG A 79 -5.37 16.16 -9.22
CA ARG A 79 -4.03 16.53 -9.69
C ARG A 79 -2.94 16.18 -8.68
N ALA A 80 -3.19 16.41 -7.39
CA ALA A 80 -2.27 16.04 -6.32
C ALA A 80 -2.07 14.53 -6.25
N MET A 81 -3.14 13.75 -6.38
CA MET A 81 -3.11 12.29 -6.40
C MET A 81 -2.37 11.75 -7.63
N GLU A 82 -2.59 12.31 -8.82
CA GLU A 82 -1.85 11.98 -10.03
C GLU A 82 -0.36 12.26 -9.89
N ALA A 83 0.00 13.44 -9.36
CA ALA A 83 1.39 13.80 -9.10
C ALA A 83 2.04 12.86 -8.08
N ALA A 84 1.32 12.52 -7.00
CA ALA A 84 1.79 11.57 -5.98
C ALA A 84 2.02 10.17 -6.58
N ASN A 85 1.07 9.67 -7.37
CA ASN A 85 1.18 8.39 -8.06
C ASN A 85 2.36 8.36 -9.05
N HIS A 86 2.55 9.45 -9.80
CA HIS A 86 3.70 9.60 -10.68
C HIS A 86 5.03 9.58 -9.92
N CYS A 87 5.12 10.30 -8.80
CA CYS A 87 6.30 10.29 -7.92
C CYS A 87 6.58 8.91 -7.33
N LEU A 88 5.55 8.19 -6.86
CA LEU A 88 5.68 6.82 -6.34
C LEU A 88 6.16 5.85 -7.42
N SER A 89 5.59 5.95 -8.63
CA SER A 89 6.01 5.16 -9.79
C SER A 89 7.47 5.42 -10.15
N ARG A 90 7.87 6.70 -10.23
CA ARG A 90 9.25 7.08 -10.53
C ARG A 90 10.24 6.62 -9.46
N ARG A 91 9.87 6.73 -8.18
CA ARG A 91 10.67 6.17 -7.06
C ARG A 91 10.88 4.67 -7.23
N LYS A 92 9.82 3.90 -7.50
CA LYS A 92 9.92 2.45 -7.72
C LYS A 92 10.85 2.11 -8.88
N GLN A 93 10.74 2.82 -10.00
CA GLN A 93 11.62 2.63 -11.16
C GLN A 93 13.10 2.93 -10.84
N LEU A 94 13.36 3.99 -10.07
CA LEU A 94 14.71 4.34 -9.64
C LEU A 94 15.28 3.27 -8.70
N GLU A 95 14.51 2.81 -7.71
CA GLU A 95 14.91 1.73 -6.79
C GLU A 95 15.26 0.46 -7.56
N GLU A 96 14.44 0.05 -8.53
CA GLU A 96 14.70 -1.11 -9.37
C GLU A 96 15.96 -0.92 -10.23
N ARG A 97 16.21 0.28 -10.75
CA ARG A 97 17.41 0.58 -11.54
C ARG A 97 18.67 0.56 -10.67
N CYS A 98 18.62 1.15 -9.48
CA CYS A 98 19.72 1.11 -8.51
C CYS A 98 20.04 -0.33 -8.09
N GLU A 99 19.01 -1.13 -7.78
CA GLU A 99 19.16 -2.55 -7.44
C GLU A 99 19.82 -3.36 -8.56
N ARG A 100 19.41 -3.11 -9.82
CA ARG A 100 20.05 -3.75 -10.98
C ARG A 100 21.52 -3.35 -11.09
N LEU A 101 21.84 -2.05 -11.01
CA LEU A 101 23.23 -1.57 -11.10
C LEU A 101 24.11 -2.15 -9.99
N GLU A 102 23.61 -2.17 -8.75
CA GLU A 102 24.35 -2.75 -7.61
C GLU A 102 24.55 -4.26 -7.78
N THR A 103 23.54 -4.99 -8.24
CA THR A 103 23.65 -6.41 -8.57
C THR A 103 24.72 -6.66 -9.63
N PHE A 104 24.74 -5.86 -10.70
CA PHE A 104 25.74 -6.00 -11.76
C PHE A 104 27.15 -5.71 -11.24
N ALA A 105 27.32 -4.66 -10.43
CA ALA A 105 28.59 -4.32 -9.81
C ALA A 105 29.11 -5.43 -8.87
N ARG A 106 28.21 -6.15 -8.20
CA ARG A 106 28.56 -7.27 -7.31
C ARG A 106 28.61 -8.63 -8.01
N ARG A 107 28.38 -8.69 -9.33
CA ARG A 107 28.25 -9.97 -10.04
C ARG A 107 29.47 -10.85 -9.90
N ASN A 108 30.67 -10.28 -9.82
CA ASN A 108 31.91 -11.02 -9.67
C ASN A 108 32.40 -11.11 -8.21
N ASN A 109 31.62 -10.62 -7.25
CA ASN A 109 32.02 -10.63 -5.85
C ASN A 109 31.72 -11.97 -5.17
N LEU A 110 32.67 -12.41 -4.35
CA LEU A 110 32.56 -13.47 -3.36
C LEU A 110 32.50 -12.84 -1.96
N ARG A 111 31.79 -13.51 -1.05
CA ARG A 111 31.77 -13.13 0.36
C ARG A 111 32.20 -14.30 1.22
N ILE A 112 33.28 -14.11 1.96
CA ILE A 112 33.81 -15.10 2.91
C ILE A 112 33.35 -14.69 4.30
N ARG A 113 32.58 -15.56 4.95
CA ARG A 113 32.03 -15.33 6.29
C ARG A 113 32.77 -16.16 7.33
N TRP A 114 32.78 -15.65 8.57
CA TRP A 114 33.31 -16.34 9.75
C TRP A 114 34.84 -16.50 9.79
N VAL A 115 35.58 -15.72 9.01
CA VAL A 115 37.04 -15.65 9.14
C VAL A 115 37.40 -14.87 10.41
N PRO A 116 38.15 -15.44 11.38
CA PRO A 116 38.54 -14.74 12.60
C PRO A 116 39.28 -13.44 12.29
N GLN A 117 39.02 -12.38 13.07
CA GLN A 117 39.59 -11.05 12.81
C GLN A 117 41.10 -11.08 13.01
N GLY A 118 41.88 -10.71 11.98
CA GLY A 118 43.34 -10.67 12.05
C GLY A 118 44.05 -11.90 11.49
N SER A 119 43.31 -12.98 11.15
CA SER A 119 43.89 -14.15 10.49
C SER A 119 44.53 -13.85 9.13
N GLU A 120 44.17 -12.73 8.49
CA GLU A 120 44.70 -12.36 7.18
C GLU A 120 46.05 -11.65 7.23
N GLY A 121 46.44 -11.13 8.39
CA GLY A 121 47.59 -10.23 8.51
C GLY A 121 47.43 -8.95 7.68
N ASN A 122 48.52 -8.49 7.07
CA ASN A 122 48.55 -7.25 6.28
C ASN A 122 48.16 -7.45 4.80
N ASP A 123 48.18 -8.69 4.29
CA ASP A 123 47.86 -9.01 2.90
C ASP A 123 46.63 -9.92 2.79
N ILE A 124 45.47 -9.28 2.65
CA ILE A 124 44.18 -9.97 2.48
C ILE A 124 44.14 -10.71 1.15
N VAL A 125 44.75 -10.18 0.09
CA VAL A 125 44.70 -10.81 -1.25
C VAL A 125 45.50 -12.10 -1.25
N GLY A 126 46.73 -12.07 -0.74
CA GLY A 126 47.57 -13.26 -0.57
C GLY A 126 46.92 -14.30 0.34
N PHE A 127 46.33 -13.87 1.47
CA PHE A 127 45.57 -14.75 2.35
C PHE A 127 44.44 -15.46 1.62
N VAL A 128 43.61 -14.74 0.86
CA VAL A 128 42.48 -15.34 0.14
C VAL A 128 42.96 -16.28 -0.96
N LYS A 129 44.02 -15.94 -1.71
CA LYS A 129 44.60 -16.84 -2.72
C LYS A 129 45.09 -18.15 -2.09
N LYS A 130 45.83 -18.05 -0.98
CA LYS A 130 46.32 -19.20 -0.23
C LYS A 130 45.16 -20.05 0.27
N LEU A 131 44.15 -19.42 0.86
CA LEU A 131 42.95 -20.08 1.36
C LEU A 131 42.21 -20.84 0.26
N ILE A 132 42.01 -20.24 -0.91
CA ILE A 132 41.33 -20.91 -2.03
C ILE A 132 42.16 -22.10 -2.53
N LYS A 133 43.48 -21.95 -2.65
CA LYS A 133 44.35 -23.00 -3.16
C LYS A 133 44.45 -24.19 -2.20
N GLU A 134 44.75 -23.93 -0.92
CA GLU A 134 44.98 -24.96 0.09
C GLU A 134 43.67 -25.59 0.55
N GLU A 135 42.67 -24.77 0.86
CA GLU A 135 41.42 -25.30 1.39
C GLU A 135 40.47 -25.77 0.30
N LEU A 136 40.33 -25.08 -0.83
CA LEU A 136 39.36 -25.53 -1.85
C LEU A 136 39.98 -26.47 -2.89
N GLY A 137 41.31 -26.61 -2.91
CA GLY A 137 42.02 -27.44 -3.88
C GLY A 137 41.89 -26.92 -5.33
N VAL A 138 41.55 -25.64 -5.50
CA VAL A 138 41.44 -25.03 -6.82
C VAL A 138 42.86 -24.75 -7.33
N GLN A 139 43.28 -25.49 -8.35
CA GLN A 139 44.62 -25.37 -8.93
C GLN A 139 44.75 -24.17 -9.88
N ASP A 140 43.64 -23.74 -10.48
CA ASP A 140 43.60 -22.59 -11.38
C ASP A 140 44.03 -21.32 -10.67
N GLU A 141 44.78 -20.46 -11.37
CA GLU A 141 45.17 -19.17 -10.83
C GLU A 141 43.94 -18.25 -10.68
N ILE A 142 43.59 -17.92 -9.44
CA ILE A 142 42.52 -16.98 -9.14
C ILE A 142 43.03 -15.54 -9.11
N LEU A 143 42.68 -14.78 -10.15
CA LEU A 143 42.90 -13.35 -10.30
C LEU A 143 41.87 -12.56 -9.47
N ILE A 144 42.38 -11.94 -8.40
CA ILE A 144 41.63 -11.10 -7.47
C ILE A 144 41.96 -9.64 -7.78
N GLU A 145 40.94 -8.85 -8.08
CA GLU A 145 41.09 -7.40 -8.32
C GLU A 145 41.15 -6.63 -6.99
N ARG A 146 40.31 -7.03 -6.02
CA ARG A 146 40.23 -6.38 -4.71
C ARG A 146 39.74 -7.37 -3.66
N ALA A 147 40.35 -7.35 -2.48
CA ALA A 147 39.84 -8.05 -1.31
C ALA A 147 39.91 -7.13 -0.09
N GLN A 148 38.80 -7.02 0.63
CA GLN A 148 38.72 -6.19 1.82
C GLN A 148 37.68 -6.74 2.81
N ARG A 149 37.87 -6.46 4.10
CA ARG A 149 36.81 -6.65 5.10
C ARG A 149 35.66 -5.69 4.80
N ALA A 150 34.42 -6.12 5.01
CA ALA A 150 33.24 -5.27 4.92
C ALA A 150 33.37 -4.07 5.87
N ASN A 151 32.92 -2.90 5.40
CA ASN A 151 32.93 -1.66 6.18
C ASN A 151 32.06 -1.78 7.43
N GLY A 152 32.47 -1.12 8.52
CA GLY A 152 31.79 -1.15 9.81
C GLY A 152 32.79 -1.24 10.97
N GLN A 153 32.35 -0.93 12.20
CA GLN A 153 33.19 -1.08 13.39
C GLN A 153 33.62 -2.54 13.58
N ARG A 154 34.83 -2.74 14.12
CA ARG A 154 35.30 -4.08 14.48
C ARG A 154 34.32 -4.66 15.49
N THR A 155 33.81 -5.85 15.19
CA THR A 155 32.92 -6.54 16.11
C THR A 155 33.68 -6.93 17.39
N GLU A 156 33.04 -6.70 18.54
CA GLU A 156 33.49 -7.22 19.84
C GLU A 156 33.53 -8.75 19.82
N ASP A 157 34.26 -9.37 20.76
CA ASP A 157 34.59 -10.80 20.73
C ASP A 157 33.37 -11.74 20.72
N ASN A 158 32.20 -11.27 21.15
CA ASN A 158 30.94 -12.04 21.12
C ASN A 158 30.12 -11.89 19.81
N ASN A 159 30.50 -10.97 18.91
CA ASN A 159 29.79 -10.74 17.66
C ASN A 159 30.46 -11.47 16.49
N PRO A 160 29.70 -11.89 15.46
CA PRO A 160 30.27 -12.51 14.27
C PRO A 160 31.36 -11.64 13.64
N PRO A 161 32.50 -12.20 13.21
CA PRO A 161 33.56 -11.41 12.60
C PRO A 161 33.11 -10.82 11.26
N ARG A 162 33.63 -9.64 10.92
CA ARG A 162 33.30 -8.96 9.65
C ARG A 162 33.65 -9.85 8.46
N SER A 163 32.73 -10.02 7.52
CA SER A 163 32.99 -10.80 6.31
C SER A 163 34.04 -10.15 5.41
N ILE A 164 34.80 -10.95 4.67
CA ILE A 164 35.69 -10.48 3.60
C ILE A 164 34.89 -10.46 2.30
N VAL A 165 34.94 -9.35 1.56
CA VAL A 165 34.38 -9.22 0.21
C VAL A 165 35.54 -9.24 -0.78
N VAL A 166 35.45 -10.14 -1.76
CA VAL A 166 36.52 -10.41 -2.73
C VAL A 166 35.94 -10.21 -4.13
N CYS A 167 36.47 -9.26 -4.89
CA CYS A 167 36.16 -9.07 -6.30
C CYS A 167 37.15 -9.90 -7.13
N VAL A 168 36.64 -10.92 -7.84
CA VAL A 168 37.42 -11.67 -8.83
C VAL A 168 37.21 -11.09 -10.22
N GLN A 169 38.18 -11.27 -11.10
CA GLN A 169 38.13 -10.66 -12.43
C GLN A 169 37.03 -11.25 -13.32
N ASN A 170 36.74 -12.56 -13.20
CA ASN A 170 35.79 -13.27 -14.05
C ASN A 170 34.69 -13.99 -13.25
N TYR A 171 33.46 -13.93 -13.76
CA TYR A 171 32.32 -14.69 -13.26
C TYR A 171 32.58 -16.20 -13.25
N HIS A 172 33.30 -16.75 -14.23
CA HIS A 172 33.61 -18.18 -14.28
C HIS A 172 34.45 -18.60 -13.06
N MET A 173 35.51 -17.86 -12.77
CA MET A 173 36.38 -18.11 -11.61
C MET A 173 35.61 -18.04 -10.31
N LYS A 174 34.70 -17.06 -10.18
CA LYS A 174 33.76 -16.98 -9.05
C LYS A 174 32.94 -18.27 -8.91
N GLN A 175 32.40 -18.79 -10.01
CA GLN A 175 31.61 -20.02 -9.98
C GLN A 175 32.45 -21.24 -9.61
N THR A 176 33.66 -21.37 -10.14
CA THR A 176 34.60 -22.45 -9.80
C THR A 176 34.87 -22.49 -8.30
N VAL A 177 35.21 -21.34 -7.71
CA VAL A 177 35.45 -21.22 -6.26
C VAL A 177 34.21 -21.60 -5.45
N LEU A 178 33.03 -21.10 -5.83
CA LEU A 178 31.77 -21.43 -5.12
C LEU A 178 31.38 -22.90 -5.27
N GLN A 179 31.66 -23.53 -6.40
CA GLN A 179 31.40 -24.95 -6.63
C GLN A 179 32.33 -25.81 -5.78
N ALA A 180 33.64 -25.51 -5.77
CA ALA A 180 34.62 -26.19 -4.93
C ALA A 180 34.25 -26.08 -3.44
N ALA A 181 33.87 -24.88 -2.98
CA ALA A 181 33.42 -24.68 -1.60
C ALA A 181 32.17 -25.49 -1.23
N ARG A 182 31.19 -25.58 -2.14
CA ARG A 182 29.98 -26.40 -1.94
C ARG A 182 30.30 -27.90 -1.92
N ALA A 183 31.27 -28.34 -2.70
CA ALA A 183 31.70 -29.74 -2.74
C ALA A 183 32.41 -30.15 -1.45
N LYS A 184 33.33 -29.32 -0.95
CA LYS A 184 34.09 -29.61 0.29
C LYS A 184 33.22 -29.59 1.55
N LYS A 185 32.20 -28.72 1.62
CA LYS A 185 31.23 -28.51 2.74
C LYS A 185 31.82 -28.08 4.08
N ASP A 186 32.95 -28.63 4.50
CA ASP A 186 33.65 -28.25 5.73
C ASP A 186 35.00 -27.62 5.40
N ILE A 187 35.08 -26.32 5.67
CA ILE A 187 36.24 -25.49 5.38
C ILE A 187 36.55 -24.74 6.67
N GLN A 188 37.78 -24.82 7.14
CA GLN A 188 38.15 -24.28 8.43
C GLN A 188 39.41 -23.42 8.32
N VAL A 189 39.45 -22.36 9.13
CA VAL A 189 40.64 -21.52 9.34
C VAL A 189 40.80 -21.35 10.83
N ASN A 190 41.96 -21.73 11.37
CA ASN A 190 42.23 -21.69 12.82
C ASN A 190 41.13 -22.39 13.65
N ASN A 191 40.70 -23.58 13.23
CA ASN A 191 39.57 -24.34 13.82
C ASN A 191 38.20 -23.65 13.77
N HIS A 192 38.05 -22.54 13.05
CA HIS A 192 36.77 -21.88 12.83
C HIS A 192 36.22 -22.22 11.46
N ARG A 193 34.97 -22.69 11.42
CA ARG A 193 34.29 -23.00 10.16
C ARG A 193 33.97 -21.72 9.39
N ILE A 194 34.41 -21.67 8.13
CA ILE A 194 34.18 -20.54 7.23
C ILE A 194 33.20 -20.91 6.11
N TYR A 195 32.63 -19.89 5.48
CA TYR A 195 31.69 -20.07 4.38
C TYR A 195 32.00 -19.15 3.21
N PHE A 196 32.00 -19.70 2.00
CA PHE A 196 32.06 -18.95 0.75
C PHE A 196 30.66 -18.80 0.17
N ASP A 197 30.23 -17.56 0.01
CA ASP A 197 28.91 -17.22 -0.54
C ASP A 197 29.01 -16.21 -1.69
N VAL A 198 27.91 -16.06 -2.42
CA VAL A 198 27.73 -14.97 -3.36
C VAL A 198 27.46 -13.69 -2.57
N ASP A 199 28.09 -12.58 -2.97
CA ASP A 199 27.81 -11.26 -2.41
C ASP A 199 26.54 -10.66 -3.03
N PHE A 200 25.40 -10.92 -2.42
CA PHE A 200 24.11 -10.34 -2.83
C PHE A 200 23.93 -8.92 -2.28
N THR A 201 23.06 -8.14 -2.92
CA THR A 201 22.52 -6.91 -2.34
C THR A 201 21.69 -7.22 -1.08
N THR A 202 21.48 -6.22 -0.24
CA THR A 202 20.68 -6.37 0.98
C THR A 202 19.25 -6.82 0.66
N LYS A 203 18.65 -6.26 -0.39
CA LYS A 203 17.30 -6.59 -0.84
C LYS A 203 17.20 -8.06 -1.24
N VAL A 204 18.07 -8.51 -2.15
CA VAL A 204 18.10 -9.92 -2.58
C VAL A 204 18.40 -10.86 -1.42
N TYR A 205 19.32 -10.49 -0.53
CA TYR A 205 19.62 -11.29 0.66
C TYR A 205 18.41 -11.48 1.56
N LYS A 206 17.67 -10.39 1.85
CA LYS A 206 16.43 -10.43 2.66
C LYS A 206 15.36 -11.32 2.00
N GLU A 207 15.11 -11.15 0.70
CA GLU A 207 14.13 -11.96 -0.03
C GLU A 207 14.49 -13.46 0.00
N ARG A 208 15.77 -13.80 -0.23
CA ARG A 208 16.24 -15.19 -0.16
C ARG A 208 16.15 -15.78 1.24
N ALA A 209 16.32 -14.97 2.28
CA ALA A 209 16.22 -15.40 3.67
C ALA A 209 14.80 -15.87 4.04
N LYS A 210 13.76 -15.34 3.38
CA LYS A 210 12.37 -15.75 3.59
C LYS A 210 12.16 -17.24 3.27
N TYR A 211 12.89 -17.80 2.31
CA TYR A 211 12.84 -19.21 1.95
C TYR A 211 13.66 -20.14 2.88
N ARG A 212 14.40 -19.60 3.87
CA ARG A 212 15.29 -20.40 4.74
C ARG A 212 14.53 -21.48 5.53
N LYS A 213 13.38 -21.13 6.12
CA LYS A 213 12.54 -22.08 6.88
C LYS A 213 12.02 -23.20 5.96
N VAL A 214 11.43 -22.82 4.83
CA VAL A 214 10.87 -23.74 3.83
C VAL A 214 11.94 -24.69 3.30
N ARG A 215 13.14 -24.19 2.98
CA ARG A 215 14.23 -25.02 2.47
C ARG A 215 14.62 -26.13 3.44
N LYS A 216 14.68 -25.84 4.75
CA LYS A 216 14.91 -26.86 5.78
C LYS A 216 13.81 -27.93 5.81
N GLN A 217 12.55 -27.54 5.59
CA GLN A 217 11.44 -28.48 5.54
C GLN A 217 11.49 -29.37 4.29
N LEU A 218 11.81 -28.78 3.13
CA LEU A 218 12.00 -29.52 1.87
C LEU A 218 13.16 -30.53 2.00
N GLU A 219 14.27 -30.12 2.62
CA GLU A 219 15.42 -30.99 2.88
C GLU A 219 15.06 -32.17 3.80
N LYS A 220 14.29 -31.93 4.88
CA LYS A 220 13.77 -33.01 5.75
C LYS A 220 12.91 -34.03 5.01
N ARG A 221 12.17 -33.59 3.98
CA ARG A 221 11.34 -34.44 3.10
C ARG A 221 12.12 -35.02 1.92
N GLN A 222 13.44 -34.83 1.88
CA GLN A 222 14.32 -35.27 0.79
C GLN A 222 13.94 -34.70 -0.59
N ILE A 223 13.25 -33.55 -0.62
CA ILE A 223 12.88 -32.86 -1.84
C ILE A 223 14.01 -31.91 -2.23
N LYS A 224 14.61 -32.16 -3.40
CA LYS A 224 15.68 -31.32 -3.93
C LYS A 224 15.13 -29.94 -4.28
N SER A 225 15.76 -28.89 -3.75
CA SER A 225 15.35 -27.50 -3.98
C SER A 225 16.54 -26.54 -4.11
N TYR A 226 16.34 -25.50 -4.92
CA TYR A 226 17.30 -24.40 -5.08
C TYR A 226 16.59 -23.05 -5.02
N ILE A 227 17.33 -22.03 -4.58
CA ILE A 227 16.87 -20.64 -4.68
C ILE A 227 17.66 -19.99 -5.81
N LEU A 228 17.00 -19.78 -6.94
CA LEU A 228 17.59 -19.10 -8.10
C LEU A 228 17.70 -17.60 -7.83
N PHE A 229 18.59 -16.94 -8.56
CA PHE A 229 18.70 -15.49 -8.53
C PHE A 229 17.45 -14.84 -9.19
N PRO A 230 16.92 -13.72 -8.66
CA PRO A 230 17.28 -13.09 -7.39
C PRO A 230 16.79 -13.90 -6.17
N ALA A 231 15.52 -14.27 -6.12
CA ALA A 231 14.94 -15.02 -5.00
C ALA A 231 13.78 -15.92 -5.45
N LYS A 232 14.01 -16.78 -6.45
CA LYS A 232 12.97 -17.68 -6.99
C LYS A 232 13.16 -19.09 -6.45
N LEU A 233 12.10 -19.73 -5.95
CA LEU A 233 12.18 -21.09 -5.41
C LEU A 233 12.00 -22.11 -6.54
N LYS A 234 13.01 -22.93 -6.78
CA LYS A 234 12.96 -24.08 -7.69
C LYS A 234 12.87 -25.37 -6.90
N ILE A 235 11.83 -26.16 -7.15
CA ILE A 235 11.59 -27.47 -6.53
C ILE A 235 11.65 -28.54 -7.63
N PHE A 236 12.32 -29.66 -7.36
CA PHE A 236 12.29 -30.84 -8.23
C PHE A 236 11.23 -31.79 -7.72
N ALA A 237 10.30 -32.17 -8.58
CA ALA A 237 9.31 -33.19 -8.31
C ALA A 237 9.90 -34.59 -8.50
N SER A 238 9.21 -35.60 -7.97
CA SER A 238 9.61 -37.00 -8.05
C SER A 238 9.64 -37.55 -9.48
N ASP A 239 8.85 -36.95 -10.39
CA ASP A 239 8.79 -37.29 -11.82
C ASP A 239 9.96 -36.71 -12.64
N GLY A 240 10.93 -36.06 -11.99
CA GLY A 240 12.08 -35.42 -12.62
C GLY A 240 11.77 -34.03 -13.20
N LYS A 241 10.52 -33.57 -13.18
CA LYS A 241 10.17 -32.20 -13.56
C LYS A 241 10.55 -31.22 -12.46
N PHE A 242 10.57 -29.93 -12.80
CA PHE A 242 10.80 -28.88 -11.83
C PHE A 242 9.73 -27.80 -11.91
N LYS A 243 9.36 -27.26 -10.75
CA LYS A 243 8.49 -26.08 -10.61
C LYS A 243 9.33 -24.90 -10.15
N VAL A 244 9.15 -23.74 -10.77
CA VAL A 244 9.78 -22.48 -10.35
C VAL A 244 8.70 -21.53 -9.89
N PHE A 245 8.87 -21.01 -8.68
CA PHE A 245 7.99 -20.01 -8.09
C PHE A 245 8.72 -18.67 -8.06
N ASP A 246 8.16 -17.69 -8.76
CA ASP A 246 8.75 -16.36 -8.90
C ASP A 246 8.51 -15.49 -7.67
N ASP A 247 7.38 -15.70 -6.99
CA ASP A 247 6.95 -14.93 -5.83
C ASP A 247 6.74 -15.78 -4.59
N LEU A 248 6.74 -15.14 -3.43
CA LEU A 248 6.45 -15.78 -2.14
C LEU A 248 5.02 -16.32 -2.07
N LYS A 249 4.05 -15.60 -2.65
CA LYS A 249 2.63 -16.02 -2.69
C LYS A 249 2.47 -17.30 -3.51
N ALA A 250 2.99 -17.30 -4.73
CA ALA A 250 2.99 -18.46 -5.60
C ALA A 250 3.73 -19.65 -4.97
N ALA A 251 4.85 -19.40 -4.29
CA ALA A 251 5.57 -20.43 -3.56
C ALA A 251 4.73 -20.99 -2.39
N ALA A 252 4.08 -20.14 -1.60
CA ALA A 252 3.27 -20.56 -0.46
C ALA A 252 2.07 -21.42 -0.89
N GLU A 253 1.44 -21.09 -2.01
CA GLU A 253 0.37 -21.90 -2.61
C GLU A 253 0.89 -23.24 -3.13
N GLY A 254 1.96 -23.22 -3.94
CA GLY A 254 2.54 -24.43 -4.51
C GLY A 254 3.16 -25.39 -3.48
N LEU A 255 3.64 -24.87 -2.34
CA LEU A 255 4.19 -25.69 -1.25
C LEU A 255 3.13 -26.50 -0.49
N ARG A 256 1.85 -26.13 -0.59
CA ARG A 256 0.75 -26.90 0.02
C ARG A 256 0.62 -28.30 -0.57
N GLU A 257 0.90 -28.45 -1.86
CA GLU A 257 0.97 -29.76 -2.54
C GLU A 257 2.00 -30.68 -1.89
N TYR A 258 3.07 -30.10 -1.36
CA TYR A 258 4.13 -30.81 -0.66
C TYR A 258 3.90 -30.88 0.86
N GLY A 259 2.71 -30.50 1.35
CA GLY A 259 2.34 -30.49 2.77
C GLY A 259 3.14 -29.50 3.61
N ILE A 260 3.66 -28.43 3.01
CA ILE A 260 4.45 -27.38 3.67
C ILE A 260 3.61 -26.10 3.72
N ASN A 261 3.43 -25.55 4.91
CA ASN A 261 2.84 -24.23 5.08
C ASN A 261 3.95 -23.18 5.20
N MET A 262 3.92 -22.19 4.30
CA MET A 262 4.86 -21.07 4.31
C MET A 262 4.14 -19.82 4.81
N GLU A 263 4.54 -19.34 5.98
CA GLU A 263 4.15 -18.01 6.46
C GLU A 263 4.78 -16.95 5.56
N ILE A 264 3.95 -16.06 5.02
CA ILE A 264 4.41 -14.89 4.28
C ILE A 264 4.62 -13.79 5.30
N PRO A 265 5.86 -13.33 5.55
CA PRO A 265 6.08 -12.19 6.44
C PRO A 265 5.31 -10.99 5.89
N SER A 266 4.53 -10.31 6.72
CA SER A 266 3.92 -9.03 6.36
C SER A 266 5.04 -8.11 5.89
N GLU A 267 4.86 -7.45 4.73
CA GLU A 267 5.77 -6.40 4.31
C GLU A 267 5.87 -5.40 5.46
N GLU A 268 7.09 -5.10 5.93
CA GLU A 268 7.34 -3.99 6.84
C GLU A 268 6.82 -2.74 6.15
N THR A 269 5.58 -2.39 6.45
CA THR A 269 4.96 -1.19 5.95
C THR A 269 5.64 -0.09 6.73
N TYR A 270 6.65 0.55 6.13
CA TYR A 270 7.13 1.83 6.62
C TYR A 270 5.97 2.81 6.48
N CYS A 271 5.11 2.84 7.50
CA CYS A 271 4.11 3.88 7.65
C CYS A 271 4.90 5.18 7.83
N CYS A 272 4.69 6.13 6.91
CA CYS A 272 5.35 7.43 6.92
C CYS A 272 5.09 8.20 8.26
N CYS A 273 4.06 7.81 9.02
CA CYS A 273 3.76 8.34 10.35
C CYS A 273 4.75 7.90 11.45
N SER A 274 5.67 6.98 11.18
CA SER A 274 6.64 6.45 12.18
C SER A 274 7.99 7.18 12.16
N LEU A 275 8.20 8.11 11.22
CA LEU A 275 9.39 8.94 11.18
C LEU A 275 9.23 10.05 12.20
N ASN A 276 9.83 9.86 13.38
CA ASN A 276 9.98 10.92 14.37
C ASN A 276 11.01 11.94 13.82
N TRP A 277 10.52 12.99 13.17
CA TRP A 277 11.33 14.04 12.55
C TRP A 277 12.18 14.84 13.56
N ASP A 278 11.89 14.72 14.86
CA ASP A 278 12.65 15.35 15.95
C ASP A 278 14.06 14.76 16.15
N LYS A 279 14.42 13.67 15.45
CA LYS A 279 15.76 13.06 15.50
C LYS A 279 16.62 13.31 14.25
N VAL A 280 16.14 14.13 13.31
CA VAL A 280 16.88 14.43 12.05
C VAL A 280 17.28 15.92 11.96
N MET A 281 17.15 16.68 13.06
CA MET A 281 17.84 17.95 13.27
C MET A 281 18.81 17.81 14.44
#